data_AF-A0A956Z5T1-F1
#
_entry.id   AF-A0A956Z5T1-F1
#
_cell.length_a   1.000
_cell.length_b   1.000
_cell.length_c   1.000
_cell.angle_alpha   90.00
_cell.angle_beta   90.00
_cell.angle_gamma   90.00
#
_symmetry.space_group_name_H-M   'P 1'
#
loop_
_entity.id
_entity.type
_entity.pdbx_description
1 polymer ?
#
loop_
_entity_poly.entity_id
_entity_poly.type
_entity_poly.pdbx_seq_one_letter_code
_entity_poly.pdbx_strand_id
1 'polypeptide(L)'
;MPDNYLPFFNAPAWLNEFEAEEAFHVYDHPAVIIMQRGERYTDTTARAILESVPLVQANAGALPYNVCASPDAPECHCPETPGALYCDPTLYDLDNITSLQASTAPTYLQLTPEARTVQNAGGTWADRFNVASVINTQPVLTVIIWWLAMIAFGWAVFPLLFAVFPALADRGYGVAKAAGLLLTAWLTWYVASLHQPVWNRGGVLAALVGLAALSLIVIWGRRAEFIGYLRRRWRLLLTIEAITLVCFVLFLGVRLTNPDLWHFNFGGEKPMDFAYFNAVLRSSVFPPYDPWYAGGYIN
;
A
#
# COMPACT_ATOMS: atom_id res chain seq x y z
N MET A 1 -7.17 -29.29 25.86
CA MET A 1 -8.31 -28.40 26.20
C MET A 1 -8.41 -27.38 25.05
N PRO A 2 -9.58 -26.82 24.73
CA PRO A 2 -9.61 -25.68 23.82
C PRO A 2 -8.74 -24.56 24.42
N ASP A 3 -7.93 -23.89 23.61
CA ASP A 3 -7.00 -22.85 24.08
C ASP A 3 -7.70 -21.56 24.54
N ASN A 4 -9.00 -21.39 24.26
CA ASN A 4 -9.71 -20.15 24.56
C ASN A 4 -10.91 -20.41 25.49
N TYR A 5 -10.88 -19.87 26.71
CA TYR A 5 -12.02 -19.88 27.63
C TYR A 5 -12.97 -18.69 27.41
N LEU A 6 -14.19 -18.97 26.95
CA LEU A 6 -15.21 -17.95 26.65
C LEU A 6 -16.01 -17.57 27.91
N PRO A 7 -16.53 -16.33 28.02
CA PRO A 7 -17.20 -15.78 29.20
C PRO A 7 -18.56 -16.40 29.49
N PHE A 8 -19.07 -17.21 28.56
CA PHE A 8 -20.25 -18.03 28.75
C PHE A 8 -19.93 -19.47 29.20
N PHE A 9 -18.64 -19.81 29.37
CA PHE A 9 -18.24 -21.01 30.09
C PHE A 9 -18.25 -20.75 31.60
N ASN A 10 -18.61 -21.77 32.36
CA ASN A 10 -18.57 -21.71 33.82
C ASN A 10 -17.12 -21.91 34.28
N ALA A 11 -16.37 -20.82 34.38
CA ALA A 11 -14.93 -20.79 34.70
C ALA A 11 -14.65 -20.10 36.04
N PRO A 12 -13.57 -20.46 36.75
CA PRO A 12 -13.05 -19.65 37.86
C PRO A 12 -12.64 -18.25 37.37
N ALA A 13 -12.87 -17.21 38.19
CA ALA A 13 -12.66 -15.81 37.81
C ALA A 13 -11.21 -15.44 37.42
N TRP A 14 -10.22 -16.25 37.78
CA TRP A 14 -8.80 -16.07 37.41
C TRP A 14 -8.47 -16.59 36.01
N LEU A 15 -9.38 -17.33 35.37
CA LEU A 15 -9.24 -17.89 34.03
C LEU A 15 -10.03 -17.03 33.01
N ASN A 16 -9.83 -15.71 33.08
CA ASN A 16 -10.53 -14.74 32.25
C ASN A 16 -9.62 -14.30 31.09
N GLU A 17 -9.44 -15.17 30.09
CA GLU A 17 -8.61 -14.97 28.88
C GLU A 17 -9.28 -14.03 27.85
N PHE A 18 -9.94 -12.97 28.33
CA PHE A 18 -10.60 -11.99 27.45
C PHE A 18 -9.68 -10.87 26.97
N GLU A 19 -8.46 -10.83 27.50
CA GLU A 19 -7.44 -9.85 27.14
C GLU A 19 -6.64 -10.37 25.95
N ALA A 20 -6.36 -9.51 24.97
CA ALA A 20 -5.41 -9.83 23.92
C ALA A 20 -4.01 -9.91 24.56
N GLU A 21 -3.50 -11.12 24.76
CA GLU A 21 -2.17 -11.34 25.35
C GLU A 21 -1.15 -11.58 24.22
N GLU A 22 -0.53 -10.51 23.75
CA GLU A 22 0.47 -10.55 22.67
C GLU A 22 1.86 -11.04 23.13
N ALA A 23 2.03 -11.38 24.41
CA ALA A 23 3.35 -11.66 25.00
C ALA A 23 4.11 -12.82 24.33
N PHE A 24 3.44 -13.75 23.62
CA PHE A 24 4.08 -14.95 23.07
C PHE A 24 3.74 -15.29 21.61
N HIS A 25 2.86 -14.55 20.93
CA HIS A 25 2.42 -14.83 19.55
C HIS A 25 1.83 -13.59 18.86
N VAL A 26 2.25 -13.37 17.61
CA VAL A 26 1.96 -12.18 16.77
C VAL A 26 0.51 -12.15 16.22
N TYR A 27 -0.35 -13.11 16.57
CA TYR A 27 -1.73 -13.18 16.04
C TYR A 27 -2.71 -13.81 17.03
N ASP A 28 -2.54 -13.57 18.33
CA ASP A 28 -3.57 -13.99 19.28
C ASP A 28 -4.72 -13.01 19.19
N HIS A 29 -5.80 -13.43 18.52
CA HIS A 29 -6.99 -12.60 18.39
C HIS A 29 -7.86 -12.80 19.64
N PRO A 30 -8.52 -11.75 20.15
CA PRO A 30 -9.54 -11.94 21.18
C PRO A 30 -10.61 -12.91 20.66
N ALA A 31 -11.27 -13.62 21.57
CA ALA A 31 -12.38 -14.49 21.21
C ALA A 31 -13.42 -13.78 20.33
N VAL A 32 -13.58 -14.23 19.08
CA VAL A 32 -14.53 -13.64 18.14
C VAL A 32 -15.92 -14.23 18.38
N ILE A 33 -16.81 -13.42 18.94
CA ILE A 33 -18.22 -13.80 19.12
C ILE A 33 -19.01 -13.38 17.87
N ILE A 34 -19.39 -14.35 17.04
CA ILE A 34 -20.27 -14.11 15.90
C ILE A 34 -21.72 -14.12 16.41
N MET A 35 -22.36 -12.94 16.44
CA MET A 35 -23.75 -12.80 16.85
C MET A 35 -24.67 -12.67 15.62
N GLN A 36 -25.82 -13.34 15.65
CA GLN A 36 -26.85 -13.17 14.62
C GLN A 36 -27.70 -11.92 14.93
N ARG A 37 -27.98 -11.12 13.89
CA ARG A 37 -28.87 -9.96 14.01
C ARG A 37 -30.29 -10.42 14.39
N GLY A 38 -30.72 -10.10 15.60
CA GLY A 38 -32.09 -10.37 16.05
C GLY A 38 -33.10 -9.38 15.45
N GLU A 39 -34.39 -9.74 15.47
CA GLU A 39 -35.49 -8.92 14.92
C GLU A 39 -35.60 -7.51 15.56
N ARG A 40 -35.02 -7.33 16.74
CA ARG A 40 -35.00 -6.05 17.48
C ARG A 40 -33.81 -5.16 17.17
N TYR A 41 -32.89 -5.59 16.31
CA TYR A 41 -31.73 -4.79 15.95
C TYR A 41 -32.14 -3.58 15.11
N THR A 42 -31.67 -2.40 15.51
CA THR A 42 -31.62 -1.21 14.66
C THR A 42 -30.26 -0.51 14.84
N ASP A 43 -29.72 0.09 13.78
CA ASP A 43 -28.45 0.83 13.84
C ASP A 43 -28.51 1.96 14.87
N THR A 44 -29.69 2.56 15.06
CA THR A 44 -29.94 3.61 16.06
C THR A 44 -29.79 3.10 17.49
N THR A 45 -30.33 1.92 17.81
CA THR A 45 -30.25 1.34 19.16
C THR A 45 -28.83 0.87 19.44
N ALA A 46 -28.18 0.23 18.47
CA ALA A 46 -26.79 -0.19 18.60
C ALA A 46 -25.86 1.00 18.87
N ARG A 47 -26.03 2.09 18.11
CA ARG A 47 -25.28 3.34 18.31
C ARG A 47 -25.56 3.94 19.69
N ALA A 48 -26.82 4.01 20.12
CA ALA A 48 -27.18 4.53 21.43
C ALA A 48 -26.53 3.74 22.59
N ILE A 49 -26.44 2.41 22.48
CA ILE A 49 -25.76 1.56 23.47
C ILE A 49 -24.25 1.83 23.46
N LEU A 50 -23.61 1.86 22.29
CA LEU A 50 -22.17 2.09 22.18
C LEU A 50 -21.77 3.49 22.65
N GLU A 51 -22.60 4.50 22.38
CA GLU A 51 -22.39 5.88 22.83
C GLU A 51 -22.80 6.10 24.29
N SER A 52 -23.57 5.19 24.90
CA SER A 52 -23.93 5.25 26.33
C SER A 52 -22.76 4.92 27.25
N VAL A 53 -21.74 4.22 26.72
CA VAL A 53 -20.52 3.95 27.46
C VAL A 53 -19.69 5.25 27.46
N PRO A 54 -19.41 5.84 28.63
CA PRO A 54 -18.56 7.02 28.70
C PRO A 54 -17.15 6.61 28.28
N LEU A 55 -16.81 6.88 27.02
CA LEU A 55 -15.43 6.81 26.56
C LEU A 55 -14.71 8.00 27.20
N VAL A 56 -13.98 7.73 28.29
CA VAL A 56 -12.98 8.66 28.80
C VAL A 56 -12.02 8.89 27.64
N GLN A 57 -12.08 10.07 27.00
CA GLN A 57 -11.00 10.44 26.10
C GLN A 57 -9.73 10.39 26.94
N ALA A 58 -8.69 9.72 26.45
CA ALA A 58 -7.41 9.63 27.18
C ALA A 58 -6.89 11.01 27.63
N ASN A 59 -7.36 12.09 26.99
CA ASN A 59 -7.00 13.49 27.25
C ASN A 59 -8.09 14.32 27.96
N ALA A 60 -9.22 13.73 28.39
CA ALA A 60 -10.27 14.46 29.12
C ALA A 60 -9.92 14.68 30.60
N GLY A 61 -8.98 13.91 31.15
CA GLY A 61 -8.19 14.37 32.28
C GLY A 61 -7.13 15.30 31.73
N ALA A 62 -6.98 16.50 32.33
CA ALA A 62 -5.78 17.29 32.08
C ALA A 62 -4.58 16.36 32.30
N LEU A 63 -3.88 15.98 31.23
CA LEU A 63 -2.54 15.44 31.37
C LEU A 63 -1.82 16.51 32.21
N PRO A 64 -1.32 16.20 33.42
CA PRO A 64 -0.59 17.16 34.22
C PRO A 64 0.77 17.35 33.54
N TYR A 65 0.74 18.01 32.38
CA TYR A 65 1.89 18.36 31.60
C TYR A 65 2.55 19.50 32.36
N ASN A 66 3.64 19.15 33.02
CA ASN A 66 4.53 20.05 33.74
C ASN A 66 3.88 20.84 34.88
N VAL A 67 3.64 20.17 36.01
CA VAL A 67 3.64 20.87 37.32
C VAL A 67 5.01 21.54 37.57
N CYS A 68 6.05 21.14 36.83
CA CYS A 68 7.40 21.70 36.87
C CYS A 68 7.57 23.10 36.25
N ALA A 69 6.56 23.67 35.58
CA ALA A 69 6.67 24.97 34.91
C ALA A 69 6.10 26.14 35.74
N SER A 70 5.86 25.92 37.04
CA SER A 70 5.43 26.97 37.97
C SER A 70 6.65 27.55 38.70
N PRO A 71 6.75 28.88 38.88
CA PRO A 71 7.84 29.52 39.64
C PRO A 71 7.94 29.04 41.10
N ASP A 72 6.88 28.41 41.63
CA ASP A 72 6.72 28.06 43.04
C ASP A 72 7.02 26.58 43.33
N ALA A 73 7.39 25.77 42.33
CA ALA A 73 7.65 24.32 42.47
C ALA A 73 9.01 23.91 41.86
N PRO A 74 10.13 24.05 42.61
CA PRO A 74 11.48 23.80 42.09
C PRO A 74 11.83 22.31 41.93
N GLU A 75 11.04 21.40 42.49
CA GLU A 75 11.20 19.95 42.30
C GLU A 75 9.96 19.37 41.61
N CYS A 76 10.18 18.73 40.46
CA CYS A 76 9.14 18.01 39.72
C CYS A 76 8.53 16.90 40.58
N HIS A 77 7.30 17.10 41.06
CA HIS A 77 6.52 16.04 41.70
C HIS A 77 5.49 15.49 40.71
N CYS A 78 5.63 14.20 40.36
CA CYS A 78 4.58 13.47 39.67
C CYS A 78 3.44 13.18 40.67
N PRO A 79 2.16 13.40 40.28
CA PRO A 79 1.05 13.09 41.17
C PRO A 79 1.01 11.58 41.47
N GLU A 80 0.95 11.19 42.74
CA GLU A 80 0.83 9.79 43.17
C GLU A 80 -0.54 9.16 42.88
N THR A 81 -1.44 9.88 42.19
CA THR A 81 -2.79 9.37 41.90
C THR A 81 -2.73 8.17 40.95
N PRO A 82 -3.26 7.00 41.34
CA PRO A 82 -3.31 5.82 40.48
C PRO A 82 -4.21 6.10 39.28
N GLY A 83 -3.61 6.18 38.08
CA GLY A 83 -4.33 6.44 36.82
C GLY A 83 -3.66 7.49 35.90
N ALA A 84 -2.70 8.26 36.40
CA ALA A 84 -1.89 9.15 35.57
C ALA A 84 -0.74 8.35 34.92
N LEU A 85 -0.99 7.74 33.76
CA LEU A 85 -0.08 6.77 33.14
C LEU A 85 1.24 7.35 32.56
N TYR A 86 1.45 8.67 32.56
CA TYR A 86 2.53 9.30 31.77
C TYR A 86 3.18 10.49 32.47
N CYS A 87 3.97 10.22 33.51
CA CYS A 87 4.85 11.20 34.12
C CYS A 87 6.30 10.67 34.02
N ASP A 88 6.79 10.54 32.79
CA ASP A 88 8.18 10.15 32.50
C ASP A 88 9.00 11.42 32.23
N PRO A 89 9.96 11.79 33.10
CA PRO A 89 10.75 13.00 32.96
C PRO A 89 11.73 12.97 31.76
N THR A 90 11.82 11.87 31.03
CA THR A 90 12.70 11.71 29.86
C THR A 90 12.02 11.99 28.52
N LEU A 91 10.69 12.11 28.49
CA LEU A 91 9.94 12.42 27.28
C LEU A 91 9.93 13.94 27.03
N TYR A 92 10.49 14.35 25.88
CA TYR A 92 10.49 15.73 25.40
C TYR A 92 9.74 15.77 24.05
N ASP A 93 8.95 16.81 23.80
CA ASP A 93 8.25 17.06 22.52
C ASP A 93 7.14 16.03 22.18
N LEU A 94 6.20 15.81 23.11
CA LEU A 94 5.03 14.95 22.89
C LEU A 94 3.98 15.65 22.00
N ASP A 95 3.74 15.11 20.81
CA ASP A 95 2.65 15.51 19.93
C ASP A 95 1.35 14.77 20.33
N ASN A 96 0.39 15.49 20.92
CA ASN A 96 -0.88 14.94 21.37
C ASN A 96 -1.87 14.80 20.20
N ILE A 97 -1.64 13.82 19.34
CA ILE A 97 -2.57 13.47 18.27
C ILE A 97 -3.74 12.68 18.88
N THR A 98 -4.88 13.35 19.12
CA THR A 98 -6.12 12.66 19.52
C THR A 98 -6.86 12.14 18.30
N SER A 99 -7.24 10.86 18.30
CA SER A 99 -8.24 10.35 17.36
C SER A 99 -9.58 11.05 17.61
N LEU A 100 -10.17 11.68 16.59
CA LEU A 100 -11.55 12.18 16.67
C LEU A 100 -12.51 11.02 17.01
N GLN A 101 -13.55 11.28 17.81
CA GLN A 101 -14.58 10.28 18.07
C GLN A 101 -15.21 9.85 16.73
N ALA A 102 -15.25 8.54 16.47
CA ALA A 102 -15.78 7.98 15.21
C ALA A 102 -17.21 8.46 14.87
N SER A 103 -18.01 8.83 15.89
CA SER A 103 -19.35 9.40 15.76
C SER A 103 -19.39 10.75 15.02
N THR A 104 -18.31 11.53 15.06
CA THR A 104 -18.23 12.88 14.45
C THR A 104 -17.91 12.85 12.96
N ALA A 105 -17.46 11.72 12.40
CA ALA A 105 -17.14 11.60 10.98
C ALA A 105 -17.46 10.17 10.46
N PRO A 106 -18.74 9.75 10.49
CA PRO A 106 -19.14 8.35 10.30
C PRO A 106 -18.80 7.78 8.91
N THR A 107 -18.53 8.63 7.93
CA THR A 107 -18.17 8.25 6.56
C THR A 107 -16.76 8.67 6.17
N TYR A 108 -15.94 9.13 7.13
CA TYR A 108 -14.62 9.71 6.82
C TYR A 108 -13.70 8.73 6.09
N LEU A 109 -13.77 7.45 6.45
CA LEU A 109 -13.00 6.37 5.81
C LEU A 109 -13.81 5.59 4.77
N GLN A 110 -14.97 6.10 4.34
CA GLN A 110 -15.81 5.48 3.31
C GLN A 110 -15.62 6.15 1.96
N LEU A 111 -15.62 5.34 0.90
CA LEU A 111 -15.73 5.83 -0.47
C LEU A 111 -17.06 6.58 -0.65
N THR A 112 -16.99 7.71 -1.36
CA THR A 112 -18.20 8.40 -1.82
C THR A 112 -19.03 7.48 -2.74
N PRO A 113 -20.36 7.71 -2.87
CA PRO A 113 -21.19 6.94 -3.79
C PRO A 113 -20.65 6.95 -5.23
N GLU A 114 -20.13 8.09 -5.69
CA GLU A 114 -19.53 8.26 -7.01
C GLU A 114 -18.25 7.44 -7.15
N ALA A 115 -17.34 7.51 -6.18
CA ALA A 115 -16.11 6.71 -6.20
C ALA A 115 -16.43 5.21 -6.18
N ARG A 116 -17.41 4.79 -5.38
CA ARG A 116 -17.85 3.39 -5.29
C ARG A 116 -18.40 2.87 -6.62
N THR A 117 -19.20 3.66 -7.33
CA THR A 117 -19.71 3.27 -8.65
C THR A 117 -18.58 3.13 -9.68
N VAL A 118 -17.61 4.05 -9.68
CA VAL A 118 -16.42 3.97 -10.54
C VAL A 118 -15.57 2.73 -10.21
N GLN A 119 -15.32 2.42 -8.94
CA GLN A 119 -14.55 1.23 -8.55
C GLN A 119 -15.27 -0.06 -8.99
N ASN A 120 -16.60 -0.13 -8.83
CA ASN A 120 -17.39 -1.30 -9.21
C ASN A 120 -17.53 -1.48 -10.73
N ALA A 121 -17.52 -0.39 -11.50
CA ALA A 121 -17.55 -0.43 -12.96
C ALA A 121 -16.31 -1.11 -13.57
N GLY A 122 -15.22 -1.24 -12.79
CA GLY A 122 -13.99 -1.89 -13.19
C GLY A 122 -14.08 -3.40 -13.48
N GLY A 123 -15.21 -4.04 -13.18
CA GLY A 123 -15.44 -5.47 -13.39
C GLY A 123 -14.88 -6.36 -12.27
N THR A 124 -15.01 -7.67 -12.44
CA THR A 124 -14.44 -8.66 -11.52
C THR A 124 -12.96 -8.90 -11.79
N TRP A 125 -12.28 -9.57 -10.86
CA TRP A 125 -10.88 -9.98 -11.07
C TRP A 125 -10.72 -10.85 -12.32
N ALA A 126 -11.63 -11.80 -12.55
CA ALA A 126 -11.57 -12.69 -13.71
C ALA A 126 -11.80 -11.96 -15.04
N ASP A 127 -12.65 -10.92 -15.05
CA ASP A 127 -12.86 -10.07 -16.24
C ASP A 127 -11.59 -9.32 -16.62
N ARG A 128 -10.85 -8.84 -15.61
CA ARG A 128 -9.57 -8.15 -15.82
C ARG A 128 -8.48 -9.15 -16.16
N PHE A 129 -8.26 -10.17 -15.33
CA PHE A 129 -7.14 -11.09 -15.41
C PHE A 129 -7.61 -12.48 -15.84
N ASN A 130 -7.59 -12.73 -17.15
CA ASN A 130 -7.93 -14.04 -17.71
C ASN A 130 -6.87 -15.09 -17.32
N VAL A 131 -7.19 -15.89 -16.30
CA VAL A 131 -6.35 -16.99 -15.81
C VAL A 131 -6.07 -18.07 -16.85
N ALA A 132 -6.97 -18.25 -17.82
CA ALA A 132 -6.83 -19.22 -18.91
C ALA A 132 -6.05 -18.67 -20.13
N SER A 133 -5.59 -17.42 -20.08
CA SER A 133 -4.80 -16.86 -21.19
C SER A 133 -3.48 -17.61 -21.36
N VAL A 134 -2.97 -17.67 -22.60
CA VAL A 134 -1.70 -18.35 -22.90
C VAL A 134 -0.54 -17.75 -22.10
N ILE A 135 -0.57 -16.43 -21.86
CA ILE A 135 0.43 -15.73 -21.06
C ILE A 135 0.44 -16.21 -19.61
N ASN A 136 -0.72 -16.55 -19.03
CA ASN A 136 -0.82 -17.00 -17.64
C ASN A 136 -0.65 -18.51 -17.47
N THR A 137 -0.83 -19.29 -18.54
CA THR A 137 -0.74 -20.76 -18.53
C THR A 137 0.62 -21.28 -19.01
N GLN A 138 1.43 -20.47 -19.71
CA GLN A 138 2.74 -20.87 -20.24
C GLN A 138 3.86 -20.04 -19.61
N PRO A 139 4.52 -20.53 -18.53
CA PRO A 139 5.49 -19.73 -17.75
C PRO A 139 6.65 -19.16 -18.58
N VAL A 140 7.18 -19.93 -19.53
CA VAL A 140 8.27 -19.49 -20.42
C VAL A 140 7.83 -18.29 -21.26
N LEU A 141 6.60 -18.34 -21.80
CA LEU A 141 6.03 -17.23 -22.56
C LEU A 141 5.82 -16.01 -21.66
N THR A 142 5.34 -16.19 -20.42
CA THR A 142 5.19 -15.11 -19.43
C THR A 142 6.49 -14.36 -19.21
N VAL A 143 7.58 -15.09 -19.00
CA VAL A 143 8.92 -14.54 -18.75
C VAL A 143 9.42 -13.76 -19.98
N ILE A 144 9.26 -14.31 -21.18
CA ILE A 144 9.64 -13.63 -22.43
C ILE A 144 8.85 -12.34 -22.60
N ILE A 145 7.53 -12.38 -22.38
CA ILE A 145 6.66 -11.20 -22.51
C ILE A 145 7.05 -10.12 -21.48
N TRP A 146 7.32 -10.49 -20.23
CA TRP A 146 7.77 -9.55 -19.20
C TRP A 146 9.10 -8.89 -19.56
N TRP A 147 10.04 -9.67 -20.09
CA TRP A 147 11.32 -9.15 -20.57
C TRP A 147 11.13 -8.15 -21.73
N LEU A 148 10.30 -8.51 -22.72
CA LEU A 148 9.96 -7.63 -23.84
C LEU A 148 9.22 -6.37 -23.37
N ALA A 149 8.34 -6.48 -22.37
CA ALA A 149 7.67 -5.33 -21.78
C ALA A 149 8.69 -4.37 -21.14
N MET A 150 9.62 -4.85 -20.32
CA MET A 150 10.67 -4.01 -19.75
C MET A 150 11.49 -3.27 -20.81
N ILE A 151 11.83 -3.96 -21.90
CA ILE A 151 12.53 -3.36 -23.05
C ILE A 151 11.66 -2.28 -23.70
N ALA A 152 10.38 -2.56 -23.96
CA ALA A 152 9.46 -1.61 -24.58
C ALA A 152 9.29 -0.33 -23.75
N PHE A 153 9.10 -0.47 -22.43
CA PHE A 153 9.03 0.67 -21.50
C PHE A 153 10.36 1.46 -21.49
N GLY A 154 11.50 0.77 -21.51
CA GLY A 154 12.80 1.42 -21.60
C GLY A 154 12.99 2.22 -22.88
N TRP A 155 12.64 1.65 -24.04
CA TRP A 155 12.76 2.32 -25.33
C TRP A 155 11.78 3.48 -25.51
N ALA A 156 10.60 3.42 -24.87
CA ALA A 156 9.63 4.51 -24.89
C ALA A 156 10.21 5.80 -24.28
N VAL A 157 11.07 5.68 -23.26
CA VAL A 157 11.63 6.82 -22.52
C VAL A 157 13.10 7.10 -22.87
N PHE A 158 13.83 6.16 -23.47
CA PHE A 158 15.25 6.34 -23.79
C PHE A 158 15.57 7.62 -24.59
N PRO A 159 14.81 8.02 -25.63
CA PRO A 159 15.11 9.27 -26.34
C PRO A 159 15.02 10.52 -25.45
N LEU A 160 14.13 10.51 -24.45
CA LEU A 160 14.05 11.57 -23.45
C LEU A 160 15.27 11.56 -22.53
N LEU A 161 15.67 10.39 -22.01
CA LEU A 161 16.88 10.26 -21.17
C LEU A 161 18.14 10.66 -21.94
N PHE A 162 18.19 10.34 -23.23
CA PHE A 162 19.30 10.72 -24.10
C PHE A 162 19.49 12.25 -24.17
N ALA A 163 18.38 13.00 -24.17
CA ALA A 163 18.40 14.46 -24.15
C ALA A 163 18.76 15.03 -22.77
N VAL A 164 18.28 14.40 -21.69
CA VAL A 164 18.49 14.84 -20.30
C VAL A 164 19.89 14.52 -19.78
N PHE A 165 20.48 13.39 -20.19
CA PHE A 165 21.79 12.92 -19.71
C PHE A 165 22.86 12.92 -20.81
N PRO A 166 23.17 14.06 -21.44
CA PRO A 166 24.13 14.11 -22.56
C PRO A 166 25.57 13.80 -22.13
N ALA A 167 25.89 13.97 -20.84
CA ALA A 167 27.23 13.76 -20.28
C ALA A 167 27.54 12.28 -19.98
N LEU A 168 26.51 11.43 -19.80
CA LEU A 168 26.72 10.01 -19.52
C LEU A 168 27.14 9.25 -20.79
N ALA A 169 28.06 8.30 -20.63
CA ALA A 169 28.58 7.50 -21.75
C ALA A 169 27.48 6.69 -22.46
N ASP A 170 26.52 6.17 -21.70
CA ASP A 170 25.36 5.39 -22.15
C ASP A 170 24.12 6.26 -22.42
N ARG A 171 24.22 7.59 -22.21
CA ARG A 171 23.12 8.56 -22.39
C ARG A 171 21.86 8.18 -21.61
N GLY A 172 22.02 7.53 -20.45
CA GLY A 172 20.92 7.11 -19.58
C GLY A 172 20.24 5.80 -19.98
N TYR A 173 20.78 5.04 -20.94
CA TYR A 173 20.18 3.77 -21.37
C TYR A 173 20.15 2.71 -20.24
N GLY A 174 21.17 2.67 -19.38
CA GLY A 174 21.27 1.70 -18.29
C GLY A 174 20.09 1.74 -17.32
N VAL A 175 19.53 2.92 -17.09
CA VAL A 175 18.37 3.13 -16.21
C VAL A 175 17.04 3.22 -16.98
N ALA A 176 17.06 3.12 -18.31
CA ALA A 176 15.89 3.40 -19.13
C ALA A 176 14.71 2.49 -18.82
N LYS A 177 14.93 1.18 -18.61
CA LYS A 177 13.86 0.21 -18.30
C LYS A 177 13.15 0.54 -16.98
N ALA A 178 13.92 0.86 -15.94
CA ALA A 178 13.41 1.27 -14.64
C ALA A 178 12.69 2.62 -14.72
N ALA A 179 13.29 3.62 -15.38
CA ALA A 179 12.69 4.93 -15.59
C ALA A 179 11.39 4.84 -16.41
N GLY A 180 11.36 4.00 -17.44
CA GLY A 180 10.18 3.77 -18.27
C GLY A 180 9.00 3.23 -17.47
N LEU A 181 9.24 2.17 -16.69
CA LEU A 181 8.24 1.60 -15.78
C LEU A 181 7.79 2.64 -14.74
N LEU A 182 8.74 3.31 -14.09
CA LEU A 182 8.46 4.29 -13.03
C LEU A 182 7.65 5.47 -13.55
N LEU A 183 8.09 6.13 -14.64
CA LEU A 183 7.39 7.30 -15.18
C LEU A 183 6.00 6.94 -15.70
N THR A 184 5.86 5.78 -16.34
CA THR A 184 4.53 5.34 -16.81
C THR A 184 3.60 5.09 -15.63
N ALA A 185 4.04 4.32 -14.64
CA ALA A 185 3.25 4.02 -13.45
C ALA A 185 2.93 5.29 -12.66
N TRP A 186 3.90 6.17 -12.46
CA TRP A 186 3.74 7.42 -11.72
C TRP A 186 2.77 8.38 -12.42
N LEU A 187 2.87 8.54 -13.75
CA LEU A 187 1.93 9.39 -14.50
C LEU A 187 0.50 8.85 -14.44
N THR A 188 0.32 7.54 -14.65
CA THR A 188 -1.02 6.94 -14.56
C THR A 188 -1.58 7.04 -13.14
N TRP A 189 -0.75 6.79 -12.12
CA TRP A 189 -1.14 6.92 -10.71
C TRP A 189 -1.50 8.36 -10.35
N TYR A 190 -0.71 9.34 -10.79
CA TYR A 190 -0.96 10.75 -10.52
C TYR A 190 -2.30 11.20 -11.10
N VAL A 191 -2.56 10.89 -12.37
CA VAL A 191 -3.85 11.20 -13.01
C VAL A 191 -5.00 10.45 -12.34
N ALA A 192 -4.78 9.19 -11.92
CA ALA A 192 -5.79 8.43 -11.20
C ALA A 192 -6.09 8.97 -9.79
N SER A 193 -5.11 9.61 -9.14
CA SER A 193 -5.26 10.31 -7.85
C SER A 193 -6.02 11.63 -7.97
N LEU A 194 -6.09 12.21 -9.18
CA LEU A 194 -7.02 13.29 -9.53
C LEU A 194 -8.44 12.79 -9.82
N HIS A 195 -8.79 11.60 -9.32
CA HIS A 195 -10.10 10.96 -9.46
C HIS A 195 -10.51 10.66 -10.91
N GLN A 196 -9.53 10.53 -11.82
CA GLN A 196 -9.78 10.12 -13.21
C GLN A 196 -9.62 8.59 -13.35
N PRO A 197 -10.56 7.86 -13.98
CA PRO A 197 -10.56 6.40 -14.01
C PRO A 197 -9.55 5.80 -15.00
N VAL A 198 -8.27 6.13 -14.84
CA VAL A 198 -7.19 5.76 -15.76
C VAL A 198 -6.29 4.64 -15.21
N TRP A 199 -6.48 4.18 -13.97
CA TRP A 199 -5.72 3.06 -13.41
C TRP A 199 -6.24 1.72 -13.95
N ASN A 200 -6.01 1.49 -15.23
CA ASN A 200 -6.37 0.28 -15.95
C ASN A 200 -5.43 0.09 -17.15
N ARG A 201 -5.57 -1.02 -17.87
CA ARG A 201 -4.73 -1.34 -19.04
C ARG A 201 -4.71 -0.21 -20.08
N GLY A 202 -5.85 0.40 -20.35
CA GLY A 202 -5.99 1.47 -21.34
C GLY A 202 -5.25 2.74 -20.91
N GLY A 203 -5.40 3.16 -19.65
CA GLY A 203 -4.71 4.35 -19.14
C GLY A 203 -3.21 4.17 -18.96
N VAL A 204 -2.75 2.98 -18.56
CA VAL A 204 -1.30 2.65 -18.55
C VAL A 204 -0.73 2.68 -19.97
N LEU A 205 -1.42 2.09 -20.95
CA LEU A 205 -0.99 2.13 -22.35
C LEU A 205 -0.99 3.55 -22.91
N ALA A 206 -2.01 4.35 -22.59
CA ALA A 206 -2.08 5.76 -23.00
C ALA A 206 -0.94 6.59 -22.41
N ALA A 207 -0.59 6.38 -21.14
CA ALA A 207 0.56 7.04 -20.51
C ALA A 207 1.88 6.64 -21.18
N LEU A 208 2.07 5.34 -21.48
CA LEU A 208 3.24 4.85 -22.19
C LEU A 208 3.37 5.45 -23.60
N VAL A 209 2.27 5.48 -24.36
CA VAL A 209 2.23 6.07 -25.71
C VAL A 209 2.47 7.57 -25.64
N GLY A 210 1.90 8.28 -24.66
CA GLY A 210 2.14 9.70 -24.44
C GLY A 210 3.61 10.00 -24.13
N LEU A 211 4.23 9.21 -23.26
CA LEU A 211 5.67 9.29 -22.97
C LEU A 211 6.54 9.01 -24.20
N ALA A 212 6.19 8.00 -24.99
CA ALA A 212 6.89 7.69 -26.24
C ALA A 212 6.77 8.84 -27.25
N ALA A 213 5.57 9.41 -27.41
CA ALA A 213 5.32 10.55 -28.28
C ALA A 213 6.14 11.78 -27.83
N LEU A 214 6.14 12.09 -26.54
CA LEU A 214 6.96 13.16 -25.97
C LEU A 214 8.46 12.94 -26.24
N SER A 215 8.94 11.72 -26.00
CA SER A 215 10.34 11.35 -26.25
C SER A 215 10.71 11.52 -27.72
N LEU A 216 9.82 11.16 -28.65
CA LEU A 216 10.00 11.35 -30.08
C LEU A 216 10.01 12.83 -30.49
N ILE A 217 9.12 13.64 -29.92
CA ILE A 217 9.08 15.10 -30.16
C ILE A 217 10.40 15.74 -29.71
N VAL A 218 10.87 15.42 -28.50
CA VAL A 218 12.12 15.94 -27.94
C VAL A 218 13.32 15.59 -28.83
N ILE A 219 13.39 14.36 -29.34
CA ILE A 219 14.52 13.91 -30.15
C ILE A 219 14.40 14.30 -31.63
N TRP A 220 13.25 14.78 -32.12
CA TRP A 220 12.99 15.02 -33.55
C TRP A 220 14.04 15.90 -34.24
N GLY A 221 14.42 17.00 -33.58
CA GLY A 221 15.46 17.92 -34.05
C GLY A 221 16.88 17.32 -33.98
N ARG A 222 17.10 16.33 -33.12
CA ARG A 222 18.39 15.67 -32.86
C ARG A 222 18.43 14.23 -33.36
N ARG A 223 17.48 13.82 -34.21
CA ARG A 223 17.33 12.43 -34.67
C ARG A 223 18.59 11.87 -35.35
N ALA A 224 19.33 12.71 -36.08
CA ALA A 224 20.58 12.31 -36.71
C ALA A 224 21.68 12.03 -35.69
N GLU A 225 21.78 12.84 -34.62
CA GLU A 225 22.69 12.60 -33.50
C GLU A 225 22.32 11.29 -32.77
N PHE A 226 21.03 11.09 -32.49
CA PHE A 226 20.51 9.90 -31.82
C PHE A 226 20.81 8.63 -32.62
N ILE A 227 20.37 8.55 -33.88
CA ILE A 227 20.62 7.40 -34.75
C ILE A 227 22.13 7.17 -34.93
N GLY A 228 22.91 8.26 -35.08
CA GLY A 228 24.36 8.20 -35.16
C GLY A 228 25.01 7.68 -33.87
N TYR A 229 24.45 7.97 -32.70
CA TYR A 229 24.89 7.41 -31.43
C TYR A 229 24.56 5.91 -31.35
N LEU A 230 23.32 5.51 -31.65
CA LEU A 230 22.91 4.10 -31.65
C LEU A 230 23.84 3.27 -32.52
N ARG A 231 24.14 3.73 -33.75
CA ARG A 231 25.05 3.03 -34.67
C ARG A 231 26.50 2.99 -34.20
N ARG A 232 26.99 4.02 -33.50
CA ARG A 232 28.38 4.07 -33.02
C ARG A 232 28.59 3.31 -31.70
N ARG A 233 27.57 3.27 -30.85
CA ARG A 233 27.62 2.72 -29.48
C ARG A 233 26.75 1.47 -29.31
N TRP A 234 26.29 0.82 -30.38
CA TRP A 234 25.44 -0.38 -30.28
C TRP A 234 26.05 -1.49 -29.42
N ARG A 235 27.39 -1.64 -29.41
CA ARG A 235 28.08 -2.61 -28.54
C ARG A 235 27.93 -2.28 -27.06
N LEU A 236 27.96 -0.99 -26.71
CA LEU A 236 27.71 -0.53 -25.34
C LEU A 236 26.26 -0.83 -24.95
N LEU A 237 25.30 -0.48 -25.80
CA LEU A 237 23.88 -0.76 -25.57
C LEU A 237 23.62 -2.26 -25.42
N LEU A 238 24.22 -3.08 -26.29
CA LEU A 238 24.12 -4.54 -26.21
C LEU A 238 24.77 -5.11 -24.95
N THR A 239 25.89 -4.53 -24.49
CA THR A 239 26.52 -4.92 -23.21
C THR A 239 25.59 -4.63 -22.04
N ILE A 240 24.94 -3.46 -22.03
CA ILE A 240 23.93 -3.10 -21.04
C ILE A 240 22.74 -4.06 -21.08
N GLU A 241 22.26 -4.42 -22.27
CA GLU A 241 21.19 -5.42 -22.42
C GLU A 241 21.61 -6.79 -21.91
N ALA A 242 22.83 -7.23 -22.20
CA ALA A 242 23.37 -8.50 -21.71
C ALA A 242 23.47 -8.51 -20.18
N ILE A 243 23.98 -7.44 -19.57
CA ILE A 243 24.04 -7.30 -18.10
C ILE A 243 22.62 -7.32 -17.52
N THR A 244 21.70 -6.56 -18.11
CA THR A 244 20.29 -6.54 -17.66
C THR A 244 19.68 -7.93 -17.73
N LEU A 245 19.90 -8.67 -18.82
CA LEU A 245 19.39 -10.02 -19.03
C LEU A 245 19.98 -11.00 -18.02
N VAL A 246 21.29 -10.93 -17.76
CA VAL A 246 21.96 -11.75 -16.75
C VAL A 246 21.36 -11.48 -15.37
N CYS A 247 21.21 -10.21 -14.98
CA CYS A 247 20.57 -9.85 -13.70
C CYS A 247 19.13 -10.37 -13.62
N PHE A 248 18.35 -10.22 -14.71
CA PHE A 248 16.98 -10.70 -14.78
C PHE A 248 16.88 -12.23 -14.63
N VAL A 249 17.73 -12.99 -15.34
CA VAL A 249 17.77 -14.46 -15.25
C VAL A 249 18.25 -14.93 -13.89
N LEU A 250 19.26 -14.29 -13.30
CA LEU A 250 19.73 -14.61 -11.95
C LEU A 250 18.62 -14.39 -10.92
N PHE A 251 17.93 -13.24 -10.97
CA PHE A 251 16.85 -12.94 -10.04
C PHE A 251 15.62 -13.84 -10.28
N LEU A 252 15.32 -14.20 -11.53
CA LEU A 252 14.33 -15.22 -11.86
C LEU A 252 14.70 -16.57 -11.23
N GLY A 253 15.98 -16.96 -11.28
CA GLY A 253 16.49 -18.15 -10.60
C GLY A 253 16.22 -18.11 -9.09
N VAL A 254 16.51 -17.00 -8.44
CA VAL A 254 16.17 -16.79 -7.01
C VAL A 254 14.66 -17.00 -6.79
N ARG A 255 13.81 -16.39 -7.61
CA ARG A 255 12.34 -16.51 -7.45
C ARG A 255 11.82 -17.92 -7.73
N LEU A 256 12.46 -18.68 -8.62
CA LEU A 256 12.11 -20.07 -8.88
C LEU A 256 12.46 -21.00 -7.70
N THR A 257 13.47 -20.66 -6.88
CA THR A 257 13.82 -21.45 -5.69
C THR A 257 12.85 -21.26 -4.53
N ASN A 258 12.21 -20.09 -4.46
CA ASN A 258 11.18 -19.80 -3.47
C ASN A 258 10.01 -19.07 -4.14
N PRO A 259 9.14 -19.82 -4.85
CA PRO A 259 8.02 -19.23 -5.58
C PRO A 259 6.87 -18.84 -4.65
N ASP A 260 6.89 -19.30 -3.40
CA ASP A 260 5.80 -19.06 -2.46
C ASP A 260 5.70 -17.57 -2.11
N LEU A 261 4.48 -17.12 -1.83
CA LEU A 261 4.20 -15.77 -1.34
C LEU A 261 4.33 -15.72 0.19
N TRP A 262 4.21 -16.87 0.85
CA TRP A 262 4.18 -17.04 2.30
C TRP A 262 5.52 -17.56 2.87
N HIS A 263 5.83 -17.22 4.11
CA HIS A 263 6.99 -17.73 4.86
C HIS A 263 6.62 -17.94 6.33
N PHE A 264 7.02 -19.06 6.95
CA PHE A 264 6.62 -19.37 8.33
C PHE A 264 7.08 -18.31 9.36
N ASN A 265 8.32 -17.82 9.26
CA ASN A 265 8.87 -16.86 10.25
C ASN A 265 8.70 -15.37 9.87
N PHE A 266 8.37 -15.06 8.62
CA PHE A 266 8.38 -13.67 8.09
C PHE A 266 7.18 -13.38 7.19
N GLY A 267 6.19 -14.26 7.20
CA GLY A 267 5.06 -14.24 6.28
C GLY A 267 3.84 -13.53 6.81
N GLY A 268 3.77 -13.22 8.11
CA GLY A 268 2.57 -12.67 8.76
C GLY A 268 1.92 -11.53 7.98
N GLU A 269 2.72 -10.57 7.50
CA GLU A 269 2.25 -9.40 6.73
C GLU A 269 1.96 -9.69 5.24
N LYS A 270 2.41 -10.82 4.70
CA LYS A 270 2.31 -11.13 3.26
C LYS A 270 0.87 -11.21 2.73
N PRO A 271 -0.10 -11.81 3.46
CA PRO A 271 -1.50 -11.78 3.04
C PRO A 271 -2.06 -10.35 3.02
N MET A 272 -1.65 -9.51 3.98
CA MET A 272 -2.04 -8.11 4.02
C MET A 272 -1.49 -7.35 2.80
N ASP A 273 -0.18 -7.42 2.57
CA ASP A 273 0.48 -6.82 1.40
C ASP A 273 -0.19 -7.25 0.09
N PHE A 274 -0.51 -8.54 -0.03
CA PHE A 274 -1.13 -9.09 -1.23
C PHE A 274 -2.55 -8.58 -1.45
N ALA A 275 -3.35 -8.45 -0.40
CA ALA A 275 -4.69 -7.89 -0.54
C ALA A 275 -4.67 -6.38 -0.82
N TYR A 276 -3.74 -5.60 -0.25
CA TYR A 276 -3.51 -4.20 -0.68
C TYR A 276 -3.09 -4.11 -2.15
N PHE A 277 -2.17 -4.95 -2.58
CA PHE A 277 -1.75 -5.02 -3.97
C PHE A 277 -2.93 -5.34 -4.91
N ASN A 278 -3.77 -6.30 -4.56
CA ASN A 278 -4.96 -6.65 -5.33
C ASN A 278 -6.02 -5.53 -5.31
N ALA A 279 -6.17 -4.81 -4.19
CA ALA A 279 -7.02 -3.63 -4.12
C ALA A 279 -6.57 -2.54 -5.09
N VAL A 280 -5.27 -2.24 -5.11
CA VAL A 280 -4.67 -1.29 -6.05
C VAL A 280 -4.90 -1.75 -7.49
N LEU A 281 -4.65 -3.02 -7.83
CA LEU A 281 -4.82 -3.54 -9.19
C LEU A 281 -6.28 -3.54 -9.68
N ARG A 282 -7.24 -3.73 -8.78
CA ARG A 282 -8.66 -3.73 -9.12
C ARG A 282 -9.27 -2.33 -9.12
N SER A 283 -8.69 -1.39 -8.39
CA SER A 283 -9.15 -0.01 -8.40
C SER A 283 -8.95 0.63 -9.78
N SER A 284 -9.75 1.65 -10.10
CA SER A 284 -9.64 2.44 -11.34
C SER A 284 -9.24 3.89 -11.07
N VAL A 285 -9.48 4.35 -9.84
CA VAL A 285 -9.14 5.66 -9.28
C VAL A 285 -8.48 5.46 -7.92
N PHE A 286 -7.74 6.48 -7.46
CA PHE A 286 -7.16 6.50 -6.11
C PHE A 286 -7.91 7.49 -5.21
N PRO A 287 -8.01 7.23 -3.89
CA PRO A 287 -7.45 6.06 -3.17
C PRO A 287 -8.16 4.74 -3.53
N PRO A 288 -7.45 3.59 -3.46
CA PRO A 288 -8.03 2.29 -3.76
C PRO A 288 -9.00 1.86 -2.65
N TYR A 289 -9.91 0.93 -2.95
CA TYR A 289 -10.82 0.40 -1.92
C TYR A 289 -10.05 -0.38 -0.84
N ASP A 290 -10.58 -0.40 0.38
CA ASP A 290 -10.03 -1.17 1.49
C ASP A 290 -10.56 -2.62 1.45
N PRO A 291 -9.70 -3.66 1.41
CA PRO A 291 -10.13 -5.05 1.46
C PRO A 291 -10.72 -5.49 2.82
N TRP A 292 -10.38 -4.82 3.91
CA TRP A 292 -10.79 -5.16 5.28
C TRP A 292 -11.94 -4.28 5.78
N TYR A 293 -12.13 -3.10 5.21
CA TYR A 293 -13.25 -2.21 5.54
C TYR A 293 -14.22 -2.06 4.36
N ALA A 294 -15.34 -2.78 4.42
CA ALA A 294 -16.31 -2.81 3.34
C ALA A 294 -16.88 -1.41 3.01
N GLY A 295 -16.70 -0.97 1.77
CA GLY A 295 -17.07 0.37 1.32
C GLY A 295 -16.07 1.46 1.70
N GLY A 296 -14.97 1.11 2.36
CA GLY A 296 -13.86 1.97 2.71
C GLY A 296 -12.79 2.09 1.64
N TYR A 297 -11.78 2.91 1.94
CA TYR A 297 -10.59 3.10 1.11
C TYR A 297 -9.32 3.03 1.94
N ILE A 298 -8.20 2.66 1.30
CA ILE A 298 -6.87 2.64 1.94
C ILE A 298 -6.35 4.07 2.02
N ASN A 299 -5.94 4.51 3.22
CA ASN A 299 -5.31 5.81 3.48
C ASN A 299 -3.83 5.81 3.10
#